data_AF-E3BER1-F1
#
_entry.id   AF-E3BER1-F1
#
_cell.length_a   1.000
_cell.length_b   1.000
_cell.length_c   1.000
_cell.angle_alpha   90.00
_cell.angle_beta   90.00
_cell.angle_gamma   90.00
#
_symmetry.space_group_name_H-M   'P 1'
#
loop_
_entity.id
_entity.type
_entity.pdbx_description
1 polymer ?
#
loop_
_entity_poly.entity_id
_entity_poly.type
_entity_poly.pdbx_seq_one_letter_code
_entity_poly.pdbx_strand_id
1 'polypeptide(L)'
;MIESEYLAKHCDGKELLLHIRIDIPKKETTQNGDFCCRFSVPELNIDNPIFGVDATQSLCLAILRFRSWVESMSSDGWTFYFSQDTDQEIDLLATYFPTQW
;
A
#
# COMPACT_ATOMS: atom_id res chain seq x y z
N MET A 1 8.48 -0.53 -9.66
CA MET A 1 7.95 0.00 -8.40
C MET A 1 6.74 0.80 -8.78
N ILE A 2 5.64 0.61 -8.07
CA ILE A 2 4.47 1.49 -8.14
C ILE A 2 4.61 2.41 -6.94
N GLU A 3 4.59 3.72 -7.19
CA GLU A 3 4.60 4.77 -6.18
C GLU A 3 3.47 5.74 -6.49
N SER A 4 2.79 6.17 -5.44
CA SER A 4 1.56 6.94 -5.53
C SER A 4 1.37 7.74 -4.25
N GLU A 5 0.85 8.96 -4.40
CA GLU A 5 0.69 9.92 -3.33
C GLU A 5 -0.80 10.18 -3.08
N TYR A 6 -1.20 10.21 -1.81
CA TYR A 6 -2.57 10.45 -1.39
C TYR A 6 -2.60 11.32 -0.14
N LEU A 7 -3.66 12.10 0.01
CA LEU A 7 -3.95 12.78 1.28
C LEU A 7 -4.91 11.90 2.09
N ALA A 8 -4.55 11.60 3.33
CA ALA A 8 -5.45 10.96 4.29
C ALA A 8 -5.89 11.96 5.34
N LYS A 9 -7.18 12.00 5.63
CA LYS A 9 -7.78 12.85 6.67
C LYS A 9 -8.48 11.99 7.71
N HIS A 10 -8.14 12.20 8.97
CA HIS A 10 -8.77 11.52 10.10
C HIS A 10 -9.95 12.33 10.63
N CYS A 11 -10.92 11.67 11.25
CA CYS A 11 -12.12 12.31 11.80
C CYS A 11 -11.85 13.34 12.92
N ASP A 12 -10.65 13.31 13.54
CA ASP A 12 -10.20 14.31 14.52
C ASP A 12 -9.55 15.56 13.91
N GLY A 13 -9.51 15.66 12.57
CA GLY A 13 -8.93 16.78 11.83
C GLY A 13 -7.44 16.66 11.53
N LYS A 14 -6.78 15.54 11.89
CA LYS A 14 -5.41 15.28 11.45
C LYS A 14 -5.35 14.94 9.96
N GLU A 15 -4.27 15.38 9.31
CA GLU A 15 -4.00 15.08 7.92
C GLU A 15 -2.61 14.44 7.77
N LEU A 16 -2.49 13.49 6.85
CA LEU A 16 -1.23 12.83 6.47
C LEU A 16 -1.11 12.77 4.96
N LEU A 17 0.00 13.27 4.43
CA LEU A 17 0.37 13.05 3.03
C LEU A 17 1.10 11.70 2.94
N LEU A 18 0.45 10.70 2.36
CA LEU A 18 0.92 9.32 2.32
C LEU A 18 1.64 9.03 1.01
N HIS A 19 2.83 8.46 1.10
CA HIS A 19 3.53 7.87 -0.05
C HIS A 19 3.43 6.35 0.01
N ILE A 20 2.54 5.78 -0.80
CA ILE A 20 2.33 4.34 -0.87
C ILE A 20 3.26 3.77 -1.94
N ARG A 21 4.09 2.80 -1.55
CA ARG A 21 5.03 2.14 -2.44
C ARG A 21 4.84 0.64 -2.42
N ILE A 22 4.75 0.04 -3.60
CA ILE A 22 4.78 -1.41 -3.80
C ILE A 22 5.90 -1.71 -4.81
N ASP A 23 6.93 -2.41 -4.33
CA ASP A 23 8.08 -2.76 -5.15
C ASP A 23 7.78 -3.88 -6.16
N ILE A 24 8.68 -4.02 -7.15
CA ILE A 24 8.66 -5.19 -8.01
C ILE A 24 9.35 -6.33 -7.25
N PRO A 25 8.76 -7.54 -7.23
CA PRO A 25 9.40 -8.71 -6.63
C PRO A 25 10.80 -8.94 -7.19
N LYS A 26 11.76 -9.21 -6.31
CA LYS A 26 13.14 -9.52 -6.67
C LYS A 26 13.59 -10.78 -5.97
N LYS A 27 14.38 -11.59 -6.66
CA LYS A 27 14.98 -12.77 -6.05
C LYS A 27 16.02 -12.35 -5.01
N GLU A 28 15.91 -12.85 -3.80
CA GLU A 28 16.90 -12.64 -2.76
C GLU A 28 18.13 -13.50 -3.00
N THR A 29 19.30 -12.90 -2.82
CA THR A 29 20.58 -13.58 -2.96
C THR A 29 21.03 -14.25 -1.67
N THR A 30 20.39 -13.93 -0.53
CA THR A 30 20.88 -14.26 0.81
C THR A 30 20.07 -15.35 1.53
N GLN A 31 18.83 -15.64 1.14
CA GLN A 31 17.97 -16.65 1.77
C GLN A 31 17.30 -17.54 0.72
N ASN A 32 17.62 -18.84 0.74
CA ASN A 32 16.94 -19.97 0.06
C ASN A 32 16.52 -19.84 -1.42
N GLY A 33 16.84 -18.73 -2.10
CA GLY A 33 16.35 -18.42 -3.43
C GLY A 33 14.93 -17.84 -3.47
N ASP A 34 14.36 -17.42 -2.33
CA ASP A 34 13.01 -16.84 -2.24
C ASP A 34 12.94 -15.49 -2.95
N PHE A 35 11.73 -15.07 -3.34
CA PHE A 35 11.47 -13.74 -3.87
C PHE A 35 10.97 -12.82 -2.75
N CYS A 36 11.42 -11.57 -2.79
CA CYS A 36 11.04 -10.52 -1.87
C CYS A 36 10.29 -9.43 -2.64
N CYS A 37 9.12 -9.05 -2.13
CA CYS A 37 8.39 -7.86 -2.51
C CYS A 37 8.27 -6.96 -1.27
N ARG A 38 8.16 -5.64 -1.47
CA ARG A 38 8.11 -4.68 -0.36
C ARG A 38 6.91 -3.78 -0.50
N PHE A 39 6.19 -3.62 0.60
CA PHE A 39 5.16 -2.61 0.77
C PHE A 39 5.66 -1.60 1.81
N SER A 40 5.62 -0.32 1.47
CA SER A 40 6.03 0.74 2.39
C SER A 40 5.12 1.97 2.35
N VAL A 41 5.03 2.60 3.52
CA VAL A 41 4.40 3.90 3.77
C VAL A 41 5.33 4.64 4.75
N PRO A 42 6.31 5.41 4.23
CA PRO A 42 7.38 5.99 5.03
C PRO A 42 6.89 6.86 6.19
N GLU A 43 5.82 7.61 5.99
CA GLU A 43 5.27 8.54 6.99
C GLU A 43 4.73 7.82 8.22
N LEU A 44 4.42 6.54 8.08
CA LEU A 44 3.94 5.67 9.15
C LEU A 44 5.02 4.68 9.63
N ASN A 45 6.28 4.83 9.19
CA ASN A 45 7.38 3.89 9.43
C ASN A 45 7.03 2.45 9.03
N ILE A 46 6.22 2.28 7.97
CA ILE A 46 5.92 0.97 7.41
C ILE A 46 6.96 0.68 6.34
N ASP A 47 7.83 -0.29 6.60
CA ASP A 47 8.77 -0.84 5.61
C ASP A 47 8.97 -2.33 5.88
N ASN A 48 8.11 -3.16 5.29
CA ASN A 48 8.13 -4.60 5.55
C ASN A 48 8.53 -5.37 4.29
N PRO A 49 9.66 -6.10 4.30
CA PRO A 49 9.94 -7.09 3.26
C PRO A 49 9.00 -8.29 3.43
N ILE A 50 8.45 -8.75 2.31
CA ILE A 50 7.46 -9.82 2.24
C ILE A 50 7.99 -10.88 1.29
N PHE A 51 8.23 -12.07 1.83
CA PHE A 51 8.85 -13.17 1.10
C PHE A 51 7.81 -14.15 0.56
N GLY A 52 8.09 -14.70 -0.61
CA GLY A 52 7.35 -15.78 -1.22
C GLY A 52 8.28 -16.70 -1.99
N VAL A 53 7.84 -17.94 -2.23
CA VAL A 53 8.61 -18.95 -2.96
C VAL A 53 8.83 -18.55 -4.43
N ASP A 54 8.01 -17.64 -4.96
CA ASP A 54 8.15 -17.03 -6.27
C ASP A 54 7.74 -15.54 -6.30
N ALA A 55 7.98 -14.89 -7.43
CA ALA A 55 7.66 -13.48 -7.66
C ALA A 55 6.15 -13.19 -7.52
N THR A 56 5.30 -14.12 -7.96
CA THR A 56 3.84 -13.94 -7.91
C THR A 56 3.35 -14.00 -6.47
N GLN A 57 3.78 -15.00 -5.70
CA GLN A 57 3.38 -15.16 -4.30
C GLN A 57 3.83 -13.97 -3.45
N SER A 58 5.09 -13.53 -3.60
CA SER A 58 5.60 -12.36 -2.88
C SER A 58 4.82 -11.09 -3.20
N LEU A 59 4.46 -10.85 -4.47
CA LEU A 59 3.60 -9.73 -4.86
C LEU A 59 2.19 -9.85 -4.27
N CYS A 60 1.56 -11.02 -4.36
CA CYS A 60 0.21 -11.24 -3.82
C CYS A 60 0.16 -11.00 -2.30
N LEU A 61 1.18 -11.43 -1.56
CA LEU A 61 1.28 -11.18 -0.13
C LEU A 61 1.49 -9.70 0.18
N ALA A 62 2.28 -8.98 -0.63
CA ALA A 62 2.45 -7.53 -0.49
C ALA A 62 1.15 -6.76 -0.74
N ILE A 63 0.41 -7.14 -1.77
CA ILE A 63 -0.93 -6.61 -2.06
C ILE A 63 -1.90 -6.90 -0.91
N LEU A 64 -1.90 -8.12 -0.37
CA LEU A 64 -2.76 -8.47 0.77
C LEU A 64 -2.43 -7.62 2.00
N ARG A 65 -1.13 -7.40 2.27
CA ARG A 65 -0.68 -6.55 3.38
C ARG A 65 -1.13 -5.10 3.17
N PHE A 66 -0.97 -4.56 1.97
CA PHE A 66 -1.47 -3.23 1.61
C PHE A 66 -2.98 -3.13 1.85
N ARG A 67 -3.76 -4.09 1.35
CA ARG A 67 -5.21 -4.14 1.53
C ARG A 67 -5.60 -4.10 3.01
N SER A 68 -5.03 -4.99 3.82
CA SER A 68 -5.32 -5.03 5.27
C SER A 68 -4.93 -3.73 5.98
N TRP A 69 -3.88 -3.04 5.52
CA TRP A 69 -3.49 -1.75 6.07
C TRP A 69 -4.51 -0.65 5.73
N VAL A 70 -4.99 -0.56 4.49
CA VAL A 70 -6.04 0.40 4.11
C VAL A 70 -7.32 0.14 4.91
N GLU A 71 -7.76 -1.12 4.99
CA GLU A 71 -8.95 -1.52 5.76
C GLU A 71 -8.82 -1.13 7.25
N SER A 72 -7.62 -1.28 7.83
CA SER A 72 -7.33 -0.86 9.21
C SER A 72 -7.41 0.67 9.36
N MET A 73 -6.79 1.43 8.47
CA MET A 73 -6.84 2.90 8.49
C MET A 73 -8.27 3.41 8.37
N SER A 74 -9.06 2.86 7.44
CA SER A 74 -10.48 3.22 7.30
C SER A 74 -11.28 2.89 8.56
N SER A 75 -11.03 1.74 9.18
CA SER A 75 -11.67 1.36 10.45
C SER A 75 -11.31 2.29 11.60
N ASP A 76 -10.10 2.84 11.58
CA ASP A 76 -9.62 3.83 12.55
C ASP A 76 -10.15 5.24 12.27
N GLY A 77 -10.92 5.46 11.21
CA GLY A 77 -11.57 6.74 10.90
C GLY A 77 -10.82 7.63 9.90
N TRP A 78 -9.91 7.05 9.11
CA TRP A 78 -9.24 7.75 8.01
C TRP A 78 -10.05 7.67 6.71
N THR A 79 -10.12 8.79 6.00
CA THR A 79 -10.65 8.93 4.64
C THR A 79 -9.54 9.35 3.70
N PHE A 80 -9.60 8.93 2.43
CA PHE A 80 -8.52 9.13 1.46
C PHE A 80 -8.97 10.04 0.32
N TYR A 81 -8.01 10.79 -0.24
CA TYR A 81 -8.20 11.73 -1.32
C TYR A 81 -6.98 11.70 -2.25
N PHE A 82 -7.16 12.11 -3.50
CA PHE A 82 -6.00 12.44 -4.32
C PHE A 82 -5.29 13.66 -3.74
N SER A 83 -3.96 13.68 -3.73
CA SER A 83 -3.22 14.81 -3.14
C SER A 83 -3.46 16.15 -3.85
N GLN A 84 -3.86 16.09 -5.13
CA GLN A 84 -4.16 17.27 -5.96
C GLN A 84 -5.66 17.62 -5.99
N ASP A 85 -6.54 16.75 -5.50
CA ASP A 85 -7.99 16.94 -5.48
C ASP A 85 -8.56 16.38 -4.18
N THR A 86 -8.87 17.28 -3.26
CA THR A 86 -9.37 16.95 -1.93
C THR A 86 -10.89 17.13 -1.81
N ASP A 87 -11.58 17.42 -2.91
CA ASP A 87 -13.02 17.69 -2.91
C ASP A 87 -13.83 16.39 -2.85
N GLN A 88 -13.25 15.27 -3.31
CA GLN A 88 -13.90 13.97 -3.35
C GLN A 88 -13.10 12.89 -2.62
N GLU A 89 -13.75 12.25 -1.66
CA GLU A 89 -13.24 11.02 -1.04
C GLU A 89 -13.12 9.92 -2.10
N ILE A 90 -12.05 9.13 -2.01
CA ILE A 90 -11.80 8.00 -2.90
C ILE A 90 -11.82 6.67 -2.13
N ASP A 91 -12.32 5.63 -2.78
CA ASP A 91 -12.00 4.26 -2.39
C ASP A 91 -10.57 3.94 -2.86
N LEU A 92 -9.62 4.04 -1.93
CA LEU A 92 -8.22 3.81 -2.23
C LEU A 92 -7.97 2.41 -2.80
N LEU A 93 -8.67 1.37 -2.35
CA LEU A 93 -8.48 0.01 -2.87
C LEU A 93 -8.96 -0.12 -4.32
N ALA A 94 -10.08 0.51 -4.65
CA ALA A 94 -10.60 0.52 -6.02
C ALA A 94 -9.63 1.19 -7.01
N THR A 95 -8.74 2.08 -6.56
CA THR A 95 -7.70 2.69 -7.42
C THR A 95 -6.60 1.70 -7.83
N TYR A 96 -6.33 0.66 -7.05
CA TYR A 96 -5.34 -0.37 -7.36
C TYR A 96 -5.96 -1.64 -7.94
N PHE A 97 -7.20 -1.95 -7.56
CA PHE A 97 -7.91 -3.17 -7.97
C PHE A 97 -9.24 -2.81 -8.63
N PRO A 98 -9.23 -2.18 -9.81
CA PRO A 98 -10.46 -1.80 -10.50
C PRO A 98 -11.31 -3.03 -10.81
N THR A 99 -12.61 -2.94 -10.52
CA THR A 99 -13.59 -4.03 -10.65
C THR A 99 -14.08 -4.28 -12.08
N GLN A 100 -13.61 -3.51 -13.07
CA GLN A 100 -14.07 -3.60 -14.46
C GLN A 100 -12.95 -4.08 -15.39
N TRP A 101 -13.04 -5.35 -15.82
CA TRP A 101 -12.45 -5.88 -17.06
C TRP A 101 -13.58 -6.38 -17.97
#